data_AF-A0A4V5TQY3-F1
#
_entry.id   AF-A0A4V5TQY3-F1
#
_cell.length_a   1.000
_cell.length_b   1.000
_cell.length_c   1.000
_cell.angle_alpha   90.00
_cell.angle_beta   90.00
_cell.angle_gamma   90.00
#
_symmetry.space_group_name_H-M   'P 1'
#
loop_
_entity.id
_entity.type
_entity.pdbx_description
1 polymer ?
#
loop_
_entity_poly.entity_id
_entity_poly.type
_entity_poly.pdbx_seq_one_letter_code
_entity_poly.pdbx_strand_id
1 'polypeptide(L)' 'MYFSKKAVVPIEEEETDVWTCSNEGCTCWMRDNFSFDKSPSCPFCHAHMVKDTRMLPVLTNHSNKRNS' A
#
# COMPACT_ATOMS: atom_id res chain seq x y z
N MET A 1 -22.99 -6.12 32.23
CA MET A 1 -22.00 -6.64 31.26
C MET A 1 -20.77 -5.75 31.29
N TYR A 2 -19.59 -6.27 31.62
CA TYR A 2 -18.34 -5.52 31.46
C TYR A 2 -17.84 -5.71 30.02
N PHE A 3 -17.98 -4.68 29.19
CA PHE A 3 -17.26 -4.64 27.91
C PHE A 3 -15.91 -4.00 28.20
N SER A 4 -14.86 -4.81 28.37
CA SER A 4 -13.49 -4.30 28.39
C SER A 4 -13.22 -3.62 27.06
N LYS A 5 -13.27 -2.28 27.03
CA LYS A 5 -12.79 -1.48 25.90
C LYS A 5 -11.30 -1.76 25.81
N LYS A 6 -10.89 -2.70 24.95
CA LYS A 6 -9.48 -2.88 24.61
C LYS A 6 -8.99 -1.52 24.14
N ALA A 7 -7.99 -0.96 24.81
CA ALA A 7 -7.35 0.27 24.38
C ALA A 7 -6.86 0.04 22.95
N VAL A 8 -7.31 0.88 22.01
CA VAL A 8 -6.84 0.85 20.64
C VAL A 8 -5.40 1.35 20.69
N VAL A 9 -4.44 0.44 20.56
CA VAL A 9 -3.03 0.80 20.45
C VAL A 9 -2.86 1.56 19.13
N PRO A 10 -2.29 2.77 19.13
CA PRO A 10 -1.98 3.48 17.89
C PRO A 10 -1.03 2.62 17.05
N ILE A 11 -1.39 2.40 15.79
CA ILE A 11 -0.56 1.67 14.83
C ILE A 11 0.47 2.67 14.31
N GLU A 12 1.75 2.29 14.31
CA GLU A 12 2.81 3.13 13.74
C GLU A 12 2.62 3.26 12.22
N GLU A 13 2.52 4.50 11.74
CA GLU A 13 2.38 4.85 10.33
C GLU A 13 3.66 5.51 9.82
N GLU A 14 4.02 5.20 8.58
CA GLU A 14 5.19 5.74 7.88
C GLU A 14 4.79 6.25 6.50
N GLU A 15 5.50 7.29 6.05
CA GLU A 15 5.39 7.80 4.69
C GLU A 15 5.84 6.72 3.70
N THR A 16 4.89 6.13 2.98
CA THR A 16 5.11 5.02 2.06
C THR A 16 4.87 5.46 0.63
N ASP A 17 5.82 5.16 -0.26
CA ASP A 17 5.64 5.31 -1.70
C ASP A 17 4.60 4.30 -2.23
N VAL A 18 3.64 4.82 -2.98
CA VAL A 18 2.57 4.06 -3.59
C VAL A 18 2.43 4.40 -5.06
N TRP A 19 1.84 3.47 -5.79
CA TRP A 19 1.26 3.69 -7.09
C TRP A 19 -0.21 3.98 -6.90
N THR A 20 -0.69 5.15 -7.34
CA THR A 20 -2.10 5.51 -7.39
C THR A 20 -2.58 5.41 -8.83
N CYS A 21 -3.75 4.83 -9.07
CA CYS A 21 -4.34 4.78 -10.41
C CYS A 21 -4.62 6.21 -10.94
N SER A 22 -4.26 6.50 -12.19
CA SER A 22 -4.48 7.83 -12.79
C SER A 22 -5.93 8.10 -13.20
N ASN A 23 -6.75 7.07 -13.28
CA ASN A 23 -8.16 7.19 -13.65
C ASN A 23 -8.99 7.72 -12.46
N GLU A 24 -9.67 8.84 -12.64
CA GLU A 24 -10.52 9.51 -11.62
C GLU A 24 -11.66 8.61 -11.09
N GLY A 25 -12.09 7.61 -11.87
CA GLY A 25 -13.10 6.63 -11.45
C GLY A 25 -12.54 5.43 -10.68
N CYS A 26 -11.22 5.36 -10.48
CA CYS A 26 -10.55 4.20 -9.90
C CYS A 26 -9.70 4.62 -8.69
N THR A 27 -10.13 4.21 -7.50
CA THR A 27 -9.43 4.51 -6.23
C THR A 27 -8.33 3.50 -5.90
N CYS A 28 -7.96 2.65 -6.85
CA CYS A 28 -6.94 1.64 -6.64
C CYS A 28 -5.57 2.29 -6.41
N TRP A 29 -4.86 1.77 -5.42
CA TRP A 29 -3.46 2.04 -5.20
C TRP A 29 -2.77 0.78 -4.71
N MET A 30 -1.46 0.72 -4.86
CA MET A 30 -0.62 -0.34 -4.32
C MET A 30 0.70 0.24 -3.84
N ARG A 31 1.38 -0.39 -2.89
CA ARG A 31 2.69 0.10 -2.45
C ARG A 31 3.76 -0.15 -3.53
N ASP A 32 4.66 0.80 -3.74
CA ASP A 32 5.75 0.70 -4.72
C ASP A 32 6.67 -0.49 -4.41
N ASN A 33 6.94 -0.71 -3.12
CA ASN A 33 7.79 -1.82 -2.67
C ASN A 33 7.22 -3.22 -2.93
N PHE A 34 5.98 -3.36 -3.42
CA PHE A 34 5.38 -4.63 -3.86
C PHE A 34 5.15 -4.71 -5.37
N SER A 35 5.53 -3.68 -6.12
CA SER A 35 5.53 -3.71 -7.59
C SER A 35 6.78 -4.44 -8.10
N PHE A 36 6.61 -5.29 -9.11
CA PHE A 36 7.73 -5.86 -9.87
C PHE A 36 8.14 -4.96 -11.04
N ASP A 37 7.21 -4.12 -11.52
CA ASP A 37 7.42 -3.21 -12.64
C ASP A 37 7.73 -1.80 -12.16
N LYS A 38 8.55 -1.08 -12.93
CA LYS A 38 8.85 0.35 -12.68
C LYS A 38 7.65 1.28 -12.87
N SER A 39 6.61 0.81 -13.55
CA SER A 39 5.37 1.53 -13.77
C SER A 39 4.24 0.50 -13.94
N PRO A 40 3.62 0.03 -12.85
CA PRO A 40 2.58 -0.98 -12.93
C PRO A 40 1.33 -0.41 -13.61
N SER A 41 0.59 -1.31 -14.25
CA SER A 41 -0.77 -1.01 -14.71
C SER A 41 -1.77 -1.37 -13.62
N CYS A 42 -2.83 -0.57 -13.48
CA CYS A 42 -3.87 -0.80 -12.51
C CYS A 42 -4.55 -2.16 -12.75
N PRO A 43 -4.63 -3.07 -11.76
CA PRO A 43 -5.21 -4.40 -11.96
C PRO A 43 -6.74 -4.39 -12.17
N PHE A 44 -7.41 -3.27 -11.89
CA PHE A 44 -8.87 -3.16 -12.01
C PHE A 44 -9.32 -2.54 -13.34
N CYS A 45 -8.62 -1.51 -13.82
CA CYS A 45 -9.00 -0.78 -15.03
C CYS A 45 -7.91 -0.75 -16.11
N HIS A 46 -6.76 -1.38 -15.86
CA HIS A 46 -5.60 -1.43 -16.76
C HIS A 46 -5.03 -0.06 -17.16
N ALA A 47 -5.48 1.02 -16.52
CA ALA A 47 -4.91 2.34 -16.69
C ALA A 47 -3.51 2.42 -16.10
N HIS A 48 -2.75 3.42 -16.52
CA HIS A 48 -1.42 3.69 -15.96
C HIS A 48 -1.54 4.12 -14.49
N MET A 49 -0.58 3.72 -13.68
CA MET A 49 -0.48 4.21 -12.30
C MET A 49 0.61 5.26 -12.18
N VAL A 50 0.40 6.25 -11.32
CA VAL A 50 1.33 7.34 -11.04
C VAL A 50 1.91 7.19 -9.64
N LYS A 51 3.16 7.63 -9.45
CA LYS A 51 3.79 7.65 -8.13
C LYS A 51 3.12 8.69 -7.25
N ASP A 52 2.88 8.31 -6.01
CA ASP A 52 2.23 9.10 -4.99
C ASP A 52 2.73 8.61 -3.62
N THR A 53 2.42 9.32 -2.54
CA THR A 53 2.95 9.01 -1.22
C THR A 53 1.84 9.05 -0.19
N ARG A 54 1.77 8.05 0.70
CA ARG A 54 0.70 7.91 1.69
C ARG A 54 1.23 7.49 3.05
N MET A 55 0.66 8.07 4.11
CA MET A 55 0.87 7.60 5.48
C MET A 55 0.13 6.27 5.65
N LEU A 56 0.88 5.19 5.85
CA LEU A 56 0.33 3.85 5.98
C LEU A 56 1.00 3.10 7.13
N PRO A 57 0.34 2.11 7.74
CA PRO A 57 0.97 1.23 8.71
C PRO A 57 2.30 0.66 8.19
N VAL A 58 3.31 0.60 9.03
CA VAL A 58 4.60 -0.01 8.66
C VAL A 58 4.39 -1.46 8.22
N LEU A 59 4.90 -1.82 7.04
CA LEU A 59 4.75 -3.16 6.48
C LEU A 59 6.10 -3.68 5.96
N THR A 60 6.62 -4.73 6.61
CA THR A 60 7.86 -5.39 6.20
C THR A 60 7.63 -6.27 4.97
N ASN A 61 8.29 -5.94 3.86
CA ASN A 61 8.24 -6.78 2.67
C ASN A 61 9.23 -7.97 2.80
N HIS A 62 8.71 -9.18 2.95
CA HIS A 62 9.49 -10.42 3.01
C HIS A 62 9.71 -11.10 1.64
N SER A 63 9.19 -10.54 0.54
CA SER A 63 9.31 -11.14 -0.80
C SER A 63 10.75 -11.25 -1.29
N ASN A 64 11.67 -10.44 -0.73
CA ASN A 64 13.08 -10.42 -1.09
C ASN A 64 13.94 -11.49 -0.37
N LYS A 65 13.34 -12.37 0.45
CA LYS A 65 14.07 -13.46 1.16
C LYS A 65 14.21 -14.77 0.36
N ARG A 66 14.07 -14.73 -0.97
CA ARG A 66 14.38 -15.85 -1.86
C ARG A 66 15.54 -15.51 -2.79
N ASN A 67 16.70 -15.17 -2.23
CA ASN A 67 17.95 -15.34 -2.96
C ASN A 67 19.14 -15.56 -2.01
N SER A 68 19.40 -16.86 -1.79
CA SER A 68 20.61 -17.51 -1.29
C SER A 68 21.02 -17.37 0.18
#